data_AF-A0A7X7KVL1-F1
#
_entry.id   AF-A0A7X7KVL1-F1
#
_cell.length_a   1.000
_cell.length_b   1.000
_cell.length_c   1.000
_cell.angle_alpha   90.00
_cell.angle_beta   90.00
_cell.angle_gamma   90.00
#
_symmetry.space_group_name_H-M   'P 1'
#
loop_
_entity.id
_entity.type
_entity.pdbx_description
1 polymer ?
#
loop_
_entity_poly.entity_id
_entity_poly.type
_entity_poly.pdbx_seq_one_letter_code
_entity_poly.pdbx_strand_id
1 'polypeptide(L)'
;VPELLLHDDALVVCNRATRQNQVRIQGQLAPLTGDASPAAGVYPDDDAATLQPLALRAGAHQQFWLTIHVPEATPAGLYRGSVTLEADGRGAGDIAVTLRVLPFVLPPARPRHDATRTFQVILAHGLSLDGGPAAEARLRAAFADMARHQVLHPLAPDFSRPEQAARELAWRREAGLPDAPLWLADPLTVPAWRSAAPAGRAAAPDLAGWASIAAVAARLAGHRELFIHLPAGSEPPAALAAPLASFKTATGARLWMHGSEAGINDYGYLIDAHQYGAPATPRQIETRQRVGSRVIWGGTPAPGVENPEVWRRLTGLVPYLNGYDGVTIAGFSEAEHPWSDTARGFTRSRSLVYPTTSGWIGTLAWEAVREAIDDVRTFTLLNDLIAQCRAAPERLVVIEGRRAALWLHRAEAARANLDTLRLDAIAWILKLRAALATLETKEEP
;
A
#
# COMPACT_ATOMS: atom_id res chain seq x y z
N VAL A 1 9.43 9.41 17.23
CA VAL A 1 8.69 10.58 16.70
C VAL A 1 7.23 10.34 17.05
N PRO A 2 6.43 11.33 17.50
CA PRO A 2 5.00 11.10 17.66
C PRO A 2 4.41 10.76 16.28
N GLU A 3 3.93 9.53 16.11
CA GLU A 3 3.54 9.01 14.79
C GLU A 3 2.04 8.80 14.63
N LEU A 4 1.32 8.66 15.75
CA LEU A 4 -0.11 8.38 15.77
C LEU A 4 -0.91 9.62 15.38
N LEU A 5 -1.90 9.44 14.52
CA LEU A 5 -2.83 10.47 14.10
C LEU A 5 -4.10 10.35 14.94
N LEU A 6 -4.15 11.11 16.04
CA LEU A 6 -5.24 11.08 17.00
C LEU A 6 -6.14 12.31 16.86
N HIS A 7 -7.44 12.10 17.05
CA HIS A 7 -8.42 13.15 17.26
C HIS A 7 -8.56 13.50 18.74
N ASP A 8 -8.48 12.53 19.65
CA ASP A 8 -8.43 12.73 21.10
C ASP A 8 -7.03 12.40 21.63
N ASP A 9 -6.25 13.43 21.94
CA ASP A 9 -4.90 13.30 22.52
C ASP A 9 -4.92 12.58 23.89
N ALA A 10 -6.07 12.52 24.57
CA ALA A 10 -6.21 11.79 25.83
C ALA A 10 -6.36 10.26 25.64
N LEU A 11 -6.51 9.77 24.40
CA LEU A 11 -6.54 8.33 24.12
C LEU A 11 -5.18 7.68 24.44
N VAL A 12 -4.07 8.36 24.10
CA VAL A 12 -2.71 7.86 24.34
C VAL A 12 -1.92 8.89 25.13
N VAL A 13 -1.49 8.51 26.33
CA VAL A 13 -0.74 9.40 27.23
C VAL A 13 0.71 8.96 27.32
N CYS A 14 1.62 9.81 26.84
CA CYS A 14 3.06 9.56 26.90
C CYS A 14 3.69 10.33 28.08
N ASN A 15 4.16 9.62 29.10
CA ASN A 15 4.91 10.20 30.20
C ASN A 15 6.42 10.11 29.93
N ARG A 16 7.02 11.23 29.51
CA ARG A 16 8.44 11.30 29.19
C ARG A 16 9.36 11.18 30.41
N ALA A 17 8.89 11.55 31.60
CA ALA A 17 9.68 11.48 32.82
C ALA A 17 9.81 10.03 33.31
N THR A 18 8.70 9.29 33.31
CA THR A 18 8.70 7.87 33.71
C THR A 18 8.99 6.91 32.55
N ARG A 19 9.04 7.41 31.32
CA ARG A 19 9.17 6.63 30.07
C ARG A 19 8.08 5.56 29.95
N GLN A 20 6.88 5.89 30.41
CA GLN A 20 5.71 5.03 30.32
C GLN A 20 4.70 5.64 29.35
N ASN A 21 4.27 4.83 28.42
CA ASN A 21 3.15 5.14 27.53
C ASN A 21 1.92 4.42 28.07
N GLN A 22 0.76 5.07 28.00
CA GLN A 22 -0.51 4.50 28.41
C GLN A 22 -1.55 4.72 27.31
N VAL A 23 -2.54 3.83 27.24
CA VAL A 23 -3.68 3.95 26.33
C VAL A 23 -4.98 3.75 27.10
N ARG A 24 -6.05 4.42 26.67
CA ARG A 24 -7.38 4.26 27.25
C ARG A 24 -8.01 2.93 26.80
N ILE A 25 -8.37 2.09 27.76
CA ILE A 25 -9.10 0.82 27.58
C ILE A 25 -10.27 0.85 28.56
N GLN A 26 -11.50 0.72 28.05
CA GLN A 26 -12.72 0.74 28.85
C GLN A 26 -12.80 1.99 29.75
N GLY A 27 -12.39 3.14 29.22
CA GLY A 27 -12.36 4.41 29.93
C GLY A 27 -11.22 4.59 30.94
N GLN A 28 -10.32 3.62 31.10
CA GLN A 28 -9.19 3.69 32.04
C GLN A 28 -7.85 3.66 31.33
N LEU A 29 -6.85 4.39 31.84
CA LEU A 29 -5.50 4.38 31.30
C LEU A 29 -4.76 3.10 31.73
N ALA A 30 -4.41 2.28 30.75
CA ALA A 30 -3.60 1.08 30.92
C ALA A 30 -2.18 1.31 30.38
N PRO A 31 -1.12 0.82 31.05
CA PRO A 31 0.25 0.87 30.53
C PRO A 31 0.38 0.16 29.18
N LEU A 32 1.26 0.64 28.30
CA LEU A 32 1.67 -0.02 27.05
C LEU A 32 3.03 -0.72 27.15
N THR A 33 3.74 -0.50 28.25
CA THR A 33 5.09 -1.00 28.52
C THR A 33 5.10 -1.98 29.68
N GLY A 34 5.82 -3.09 29.55
CA GLY A 34 6.02 -4.09 30.60
C GLY A 34 4.88 -5.11 30.74
N ASP A 35 4.90 -5.87 31.83
CA ASP A 35 3.96 -6.98 32.09
C ASP A 35 2.50 -6.53 32.24
N ALA A 36 2.28 -5.22 32.45
CA ALA A 36 0.96 -4.60 32.52
C ALA A 36 0.44 -4.10 31.16
N SER A 37 1.16 -4.37 30.06
CA SER A 37 0.69 -4.03 28.70
C SER A 37 -0.55 -4.83 28.29
N PRO A 38 -1.39 -4.32 27.36
CA PRO A 38 -2.63 -4.99 27.01
C PRO A 38 -2.36 -6.41 26.47
N ALA A 39 -3.08 -7.38 27.03
CA ALA A 39 -3.02 -8.75 26.57
C ALA A 39 -3.49 -8.86 25.11
N ALA A 40 -3.08 -9.92 24.42
CA ALA A 40 -3.55 -10.19 23.07
C ALA A 40 -5.09 -10.25 23.04
N GLY A 41 -5.69 -9.61 22.03
CA GLY A 41 -7.15 -9.50 21.90
C GLY A 41 -7.81 -8.41 22.75
N VAL A 42 -7.07 -7.71 23.60
CA VAL A 42 -7.55 -6.49 24.27
C VAL A 42 -7.21 -5.29 23.40
N TYR A 43 -8.23 -4.54 22.99
CA TYR A 43 -8.09 -3.37 22.13
C TYR A 43 -8.38 -2.09 22.91
N PRO A 44 -7.64 -1.00 22.63
CA PRO A 44 -8.00 0.34 23.07
C PRO A 44 -9.41 0.77 22.69
N ASP A 45 -9.90 1.77 23.43
CA ASP A 45 -11.11 2.48 23.05
C ASP A 45 -10.96 3.10 21.66
N ASP A 46 -12.06 3.27 20.95
CA ASP A 46 -12.05 4.00 19.69
C ASP A 46 -11.72 5.48 19.93
N ASP A 47 -11.03 6.08 18.96
CA ASP A 47 -10.73 7.50 18.97
C ASP A 47 -11.99 8.34 18.77
N ALA A 48 -11.89 9.62 19.10
CA ALA A 48 -12.97 10.56 18.82
C ALA A 48 -13.24 10.65 17.31
N ALA A 49 -14.50 10.84 16.93
CA ALA A 49 -14.89 11.00 15.53
C ALA A 49 -14.39 12.32 14.90
N THR A 50 -14.05 13.31 15.74
CA THR A 50 -13.56 14.63 15.33
C THR A 50 -12.49 15.10 16.29
N LEU A 51 -11.60 15.98 15.83
CA LEU A 51 -10.53 16.56 16.66
C LEU A 51 -11.10 17.19 17.93
N GLN A 52 -10.56 16.79 19.09
CA GLN A 52 -10.96 17.28 20.39
C GLN A 52 -10.03 18.39 20.88
N PRO A 53 -10.53 19.31 21.73
CA PRO A 53 -9.66 20.25 22.44
C PRO A 53 -8.62 19.51 23.30
N LEU A 54 -7.41 20.05 23.37
CA LEU A 54 -6.33 19.50 24.19
C LEU A 54 -5.64 20.60 25.00
N ALA A 55 -5.05 20.21 26.12
CA ALA A 55 -4.29 21.13 26.96
C ALA A 55 -2.85 21.26 26.46
N LEU A 56 -2.45 22.46 26.06
CA LEU A 56 -1.05 22.75 25.72
C LEU A 56 -0.21 22.88 26.99
N ARG A 57 0.99 22.31 26.98
CA ARG A 57 1.93 22.35 28.12
C ARG A 57 3.01 23.39 27.86
N ALA A 58 3.27 24.24 28.85
CA ALA A 58 4.36 25.21 28.78
C ALA A 58 5.69 24.52 28.49
N GLY A 59 6.45 25.05 27.52
CA GLY A 59 7.73 24.48 27.09
C GLY A 59 7.64 23.23 26.21
N ALA A 60 6.45 22.83 25.76
CA ALA A 60 6.25 21.73 24.82
C ALA A 60 5.64 22.22 23.50
N HIS A 61 5.94 21.50 22.42
CA HIS A 61 5.31 21.69 21.11
C HIS A 61 4.23 20.64 20.88
N GLN A 62 3.10 21.06 20.30
CA GLN A 62 2.07 20.17 19.77
C GLN A 62 2.10 20.21 18.24
N GLN A 63 1.98 19.04 17.61
CA GLN A 63 1.89 18.92 16.17
C GLN A 63 0.45 18.56 15.78
N PHE A 64 -0.01 19.10 14.66
CA PHE A 64 -1.29 18.80 14.04
C PHE A 64 -1.05 18.37 12.60
N TRP A 65 -1.73 17.32 12.18
CA TRP A 65 -1.69 16.84 10.80
C TRP A 65 -2.95 17.31 10.07
N LEU A 66 -2.77 17.86 8.87
CA LEU A 66 -3.86 18.30 8.01
C LEU A 66 -3.83 17.51 6.70
N THR A 67 -4.89 16.76 6.43
CA THR A 67 -5.12 16.11 5.13
C THR A 67 -6.20 16.90 4.38
N ILE A 68 -5.89 17.32 3.15
CA ILE A 68 -6.84 18.02 2.27
C ILE A 68 -7.23 17.08 1.13
N HIS A 69 -8.48 16.66 1.09
CA HIS A 69 -9.03 15.88 -0.02
C HIS A 69 -9.60 16.84 -1.08
N VAL A 70 -9.07 16.78 -2.29
CA VAL A 70 -9.57 17.56 -3.44
C VAL A 70 -10.49 16.66 -4.27
N PRO A 71 -11.81 16.93 -4.34
CA PRO A 71 -12.72 16.19 -5.20
C PRO A 71 -12.30 16.26 -6.68
N GLU A 72 -12.51 15.19 -7.45
CA GLU A 72 -12.05 15.11 -8.85
C GLU A 72 -12.62 16.22 -9.74
N ALA A 73 -13.87 16.65 -9.50
CA ALA A 73 -14.53 17.70 -10.26
C ALA A 73 -14.11 19.13 -9.86
N THR A 74 -13.17 19.29 -8.92
CA THR A 74 -12.74 20.60 -8.43
C THR A 74 -12.03 21.38 -9.55
N PRO A 75 -12.49 22.58 -9.92
CA PRO A 75 -11.83 23.39 -10.94
C PRO A 75 -10.39 23.72 -10.57
N ALA A 76 -9.51 23.71 -11.57
CA ALA A 76 -8.14 24.19 -11.39
C ALA A 76 -8.13 25.66 -10.97
N GLY A 77 -7.24 26.01 -10.05
CA GLY A 77 -7.22 27.35 -9.49
C GLY A 77 -6.43 27.47 -8.21
N LEU A 78 -6.41 28.69 -7.67
CA LEU A 78 -5.80 28.99 -6.38
C LEU A 78 -6.90 29.19 -5.33
N TYR A 79 -6.96 28.27 -4.38
CA TYR A 79 -7.89 28.29 -3.26
C TYR A 79 -7.18 28.84 -2.03
N ARG A 80 -7.88 29.67 -1.26
CA ARG A 80 -7.37 30.29 -0.03
C ARG A 80 -8.35 30.01 1.09
N GLY A 81 -7.80 29.67 2.25
CA GLY A 81 -8.55 29.49 3.49
C GLY A 81 -7.63 29.73 4.68
N SER A 82 -8.13 29.41 5.87
CA SER A 82 -7.37 29.50 7.11
C SER A 82 -7.70 28.34 8.03
N VAL A 83 -6.74 27.97 8.87
CA VAL A 83 -6.97 27.17 10.07
C VAL A 83 -7.00 28.14 11.24
N THR A 84 -8.16 28.28 11.87
CA THR A 84 -8.34 29.13 13.05
C THR A 84 -8.00 28.35 14.31
N LEU A 85 -7.22 28.97 15.18
CA LEU A 85 -6.82 28.41 16.47
C LEU A 85 -7.61 29.12 17.56
N GLU A 86 -8.18 28.35 18.48
CA GLU A 86 -8.84 28.87 19.67
C GLU A 86 -8.20 28.27 20.93
N ALA A 87 -8.01 29.10 21.95
CA ALA A 87 -7.53 28.71 23.27
C ALA A 87 -8.44 29.33 24.33
N ASP A 88 -8.93 28.52 25.27
CA ASP A 88 -9.84 28.94 26.35
C ASP A 88 -11.07 29.73 25.84
N GLY A 89 -11.61 29.30 24.70
CA GLY A 89 -12.76 29.95 24.04
C GLY A 89 -12.47 31.32 23.43
N ARG A 90 -11.19 31.66 23.22
CA ARG A 90 -10.74 32.91 22.60
C ARG A 90 -9.88 32.60 21.39
N GLY A 91 -9.96 33.45 20.36
CA GLY A 91 -9.08 33.35 19.20
C GLY A 91 -7.61 33.45 19.59
N ALA A 92 -6.83 32.45 19.18
CA ALA A 92 -5.39 32.32 19.42
C ALA A 92 -4.55 32.58 18.14
N GLY A 93 -5.22 32.88 17.02
CA GLY A 93 -4.60 33.24 15.74
C GLY A 93 -5.12 32.40 14.58
N ASP A 94 -4.68 32.75 13.38
CA ASP A 94 -5.04 32.07 12.14
C ASP A 94 -3.79 31.65 11.37
N ILE A 95 -3.81 30.45 10.81
CA ILE A 95 -2.81 29.97 9.87
C ILE A 95 -3.41 30.03 8.47
N ALA A 96 -2.91 30.93 7.63
CA ALA A 96 -3.35 31.04 6.24
C ALA A 96 -2.92 29.80 5.44
N VAL A 97 -3.86 29.18 4.72
CA VAL A 97 -3.63 28.02 3.86
C VAL A 97 -3.92 28.42 2.41
N THR A 98 -2.97 28.14 1.52
CA THR A 98 -3.14 28.34 0.08
C THR A 98 -2.92 27.02 -0.64
N LEU A 99 -3.91 26.59 -1.42
CA LEU A 99 -3.90 25.35 -2.19
C LEU A 99 -4.02 25.66 -3.68
N ARG A 100 -3.09 25.15 -4.50
CA ARG A 100 -3.21 25.20 -5.96
C ARG A 100 -3.74 23.87 -6.47
N VAL A 101 -4.95 23.88 -7.04
CA VAL A 101 -5.51 22.74 -7.77
C VAL A 101 -5.03 22.83 -9.22
N LEU A 102 -4.41 21.76 -9.72
CA LEU A 102 -3.81 21.70 -11.05
C LEU A 102 -4.81 21.22 -12.10
N PRO A 103 -4.64 21.57 -13.39
CA PRO A 103 -5.59 21.26 -14.47
C PRO A 103 -5.44 19.83 -15.01
N PHE A 104 -5.39 18.83 -14.13
CA PHE A 104 -5.39 17.42 -14.48
C PHE A 104 -5.84 16.54 -13.31
N VAL A 105 -6.39 15.37 -13.63
CA VAL A 105 -6.70 14.30 -12.68
C VAL A 105 -5.60 13.25 -12.77
N LEU A 106 -5.19 12.71 -11.62
CA LEU A 106 -4.21 11.64 -11.57
C LEU A 106 -4.84 10.31 -12.01
N PRO A 107 -4.29 9.60 -13.01
CA PRO A 107 -4.79 8.29 -13.41
C PRO A 107 -4.54 7.25 -12.31
N PRO A 108 -5.09 6.03 -12.43
CA PRO A 108 -4.67 4.89 -11.63
C PRO A 108 -3.16 4.65 -11.77
N ALA A 109 -2.54 4.16 -10.70
CA ALA A 109 -1.12 3.81 -10.68
C ALA A 109 -0.87 2.64 -11.64
N ARG A 110 0.14 2.74 -12.50
CA ARG A 110 0.50 1.69 -13.47
C ARG A 110 2.01 1.43 -13.48
N PRO A 111 2.48 0.22 -13.82
CA PRO A 111 3.90 -0.04 -14.02
C PRO A 111 4.48 0.88 -15.10
N ARG A 112 5.72 1.33 -14.89
CA ARG A 112 6.39 2.25 -15.82
C ARG A 112 6.48 1.70 -17.25
N HIS A 113 6.67 0.40 -17.39
CA HIS A 113 6.94 -0.26 -18.66
C HIS A 113 5.68 -0.76 -19.38
N ASP A 114 4.53 -0.82 -18.71
CA ASP A 114 3.28 -1.34 -19.25
C ASP A 114 2.07 -0.54 -18.76
N ALA A 115 1.58 0.34 -19.63
CA ALA A 115 0.45 1.22 -19.35
C ALA A 115 -0.91 0.50 -19.33
N THR A 116 -0.96 -0.81 -19.62
CA THR A 116 -2.19 -1.62 -19.62
C THR A 116 -2.41 -2.36 -18.30
N ARG A 117 -1.41 -2.38 -17.41
CA ARG A 117 -1.45 -3.04 -16.11
C ARG A 117 -1.65 -2.05 -14.97
N THR A 118 -2.21 -2.50 -13.87
CA THR A 118 -2.26 -1.73 -12.60
C THR A 118 -1.02 -2.00 -11.76
N PHE A 119 -0.46 -0.95 -11.16
CA PHE A 119 0.63 -1.06 -10.20
C PHE A 119 0.11 -1.70 -8.91
N GLN A 120 0.67 -2.85 -8.54
CA GLN A 120 0.12 -3.69 -7.48
C GLN A 120 0.67 -3.26 -6.12
N VAL A 121 -0.18 -2.83 -5.20
CA VAL A 121 0.19 -2.59 -3.79
C VAL A 121 -0.42 -3.69 -2.95
N ILE A 122 0.32 -4.80 -2.82
CA ILE A 122 -0.15 -6.02 -2.18
C ILE A 122 0.03 -5.89 -0.67
N LEU A 123 -1.05 -5.88 0.10
CA LEU A 123 -0.99 -5.68 1.56
C LEU A 123 -1.40 -6.93 2.32
N ALA A 124 -0.49 -7.48 3.13
CA ALA A 124 -0.90 -8.42 4.16
C ALA A 124 -1.51 -7.65 5.34
N HIS A 125 -2.79 -7.88 5.61
CA HIS A 125 -3.49 -7.12 6.65
C HIS A 125 -3.54 -7.83 8.00
N GLY A 126 -3.54 -9.17 8.02
CA GLY A 126 -3.48 -9.98 9.24
C GLY A 126 -4.67 -9.85 10.19
N LEU A 127 -5.72 -9.13 9.78
CA LEU A 127 -6.95 -8.97 10.55
C LEU A 127 -7.78 -10.27 10.50
N SER A 128 -8.35 -10.67 11.64
CA SER A 128 -9.19 -11.87 11.78
C SER A 128 -10.66 -11.50 12.04
N LEU A 129 -11.58 -12.36 11.57
CA LEU A 129 -13.01 -12.27 11.84
C LEU A 129 -13.45 -12.99 13.12
N ASP A 130 -12.56 -13.75 13.74
CA ASP A 130 -12.90 -14.64 14.86
C ASP A 130 -13.18 -13.88 16.20
N GLY A 131 -13.16 -12.53 16.18
CA GLY A 131 -13.44 -11.66 17.32
C GLY A 131 -14.86 -11.09 17.40
N GLY A 132 -15.80 -11.60 16.61
CA GLY A 132 -17.21 -11.17 16.61
C GLY A 132 -17.44 -9.77 16.00
N PRO A 133 -18.58 -9.11 16.30
CA PRO A 133 -19.00 -7.87 15.63
C PRO A 133 -17.97 -6.73 15.65
N ALA A 134 -17.17 -6.62 16.71
CA ALA A 134 -16.11 -5.61 16.81
C ALA A 134 -14.97 -5.88 15.81
N ALA A 135 -14.57 -7.14 15.65
CA ALA A 135 -13.55 -7.53 14.67
C ALA A 135 -14.05 -7.35 13.23
N GLU A 136 -15.33 -7.60 12.98
CA GLU A 136 -15.97 -7.33 11.68
C GLU A 136 -16.01 -5.83 11.36
N ALA A 137 -16.41 -5.00 12.33
CA ALA A 137 -16.39 -3.54 12.19
C ALA A 137 -14.99 -3.04 11.85
N ARG A 138 -13.97 -3.56 12.55
CA ARG A 138 -12.57 -3.25 12.29
C ARG A 138 -12.14 -3.63 10.87
N LEU A 139 -12.48 -4.82 10.39
CA LEU A 139 -12.10 -5.23 9.04
C LEU A 139 -12.79 -4.38 7.96
N ARG A 140 -14.10 -4.12 8.10
CA ARG A 140 -14.85 -3.27 7.15
C ARG A 140 -14.25 -1.89 7.04
N ALA A 141 -14.02 -1.28 8.19
CA ALA A 141 -13.49 0.05 8.22
C ALA A 141 -12.04 0.02 7.64
N ALA A 142 -11.26 -1.05 7.87
CA ALA A 142 -9.88 -1.15 7.36
C ALA A 142 -9.86 -1.18 5.83
N PHE A 143 -10.80 -1.87 5.19
CA PHE A 143 -10.94 -1.84 3.73
C PHE A 143 -11.32 -0.47 3.20
N ALA A 144 -12.23 0.25 3.87
CA ALA A 144 -12.58 1.61 3.48
C ALA A 144 -11.37 2.56 3.55
N ASP A 145 -10.52 2.40 4.57
CA ASP A 145 -9.30 3.18 4.72
C ASP A 145 -8.21 2.79 3.70
N MET A 146 -8.03 1.50 3.41
CA MET A 146 -7.16 1.03 2.34
C MET A 146 -7.58 1.60 0.98
N ALA A 147 -8.87 1.61 0.67
CA ALA A 147 -9.39 2.21 -0.56
C ALA A 147 -9.13 3.73 -0.63
N ARG A 148 -9.36 4.45 0.47
CA ARG A 148 -9.02 5.89 0.61
C ARG A 148 -7.52 6.16 0.43
N HIS A 149 -6.67 5.23 0.86
CA HIS A 149 -5.21 5.29 0.69
C HIS A 149 -4.72 4.75 -0.65
N GLN A 150 -5.62 4.33 -1.56
CA GLN A 150 -5.30 3.69 -2.84
C GLN A 150 -4.47 2.39 -2.71
N VAL A 151 -4.53 1.75 -1.54
CA VAL A 151 -3.97 0.41 -1.30
C VAL A 151 -5.00 -0.63 -1.71
N LEU A 152 -5.05 -0.88 -3.02
CA LEU A 152 -6.17 -1.57 -3.65
C LEU A 152 -6.05 -3.10 -3.67
N HIS A 153 -4.94 -3.70 -3.21
CA HIS A 153 -4.70 -5.14 -3.36
C HIS A 153 -4.39 -5.84 -2.01
N PRO A 154 -5.24 -5.72 -0.97
CA PRO A 154 -5.06 -6.52 0.23
C PRO A 154 -5.14 -8.02 -0.09
N LEU A 155 -4.29 -8.83 0.55
CA LEU A 155 -4.27 -10.29 0.40
C LEU A 155 -5.68 -10.87 0.56
N ALA A 156 -6.04 -11.83 -0.27
CA ALA A 156 -7.38 -12.38 -0.36
C ALA A 156 -7.83 -13.07 0.94
N PRO A 157 -9.16 -13.24 1.12
CA PRO A 157 -9.72 -13.95 2.26
C PRO A 157 -9.25 -15.40 2.36
N ASP A 158 -9.46 -15.99 3.53
CA ASP A 158 -9.30 -17.43 3.76
C ASP A 158 -10.47 -18.21 3.15
N PHE A 159 -10.26 -18.71 1.93
CA PHE A 159 -11.26 -19.48 1.18
C PHE A 159 -11.55 -20.87 1.73
N SER A 160 -10.78 -21.36 2.71
CA SER A 160 -11.15 -22.58 3.44
C SER A 160 -12.39 -22.37 4.34
N ARG A 161 -12.72 -21.10 4.64
CA ARG A 161 -13.90 -20.66 5.38
C ARG A 161 -14.84 -19.88 4.45
N PRO A 162 -15.60 -20.56 3.56
CA PRO A 162 -16.30 -19.91 2.45
C PRO A 162 -17.34 -18.87 2.88
N GLU A 163 -18.00 -19.05 4.03
CA GLU A 163 -18.96 -18.06 4.55
C GLU A 163 -18.26 -16.77 5.00
N GLN A 164 -17.15 -16.89 5.73
CA GLN A 164 -16.33 -15.75 6.12
C GLN A 164 -15.73 -15.06 4.88
N ALA A 165 -15.20 -15.83 3.94
CA ALA A 165 -14.64 -15.32 2.69
C ALA A 165 -15.68 -14.55 1.86
N ALA A 166 -16.92 -15.05 1.76
CA ALA A 166 -17.99 -14.38 1.03
C ALA A 166 -18.35 -13.01 1.66
N ARG A 167 -18.36 -12.93 2.99
CA ARG A 167 -18.60 -11.67 3.72
C ARG A 167 -17.46 -10.69 3.51
N GLU A 168 -16.22 -11.15 3.60
CA GLU A 168 -15.05 -10.32 3.36
C GLU A 168 -15.02 -9.76 1.94
N LEU A 169 -15.32 -10.59 0.92
CA LEU A 169 -15.46 -10.13 -0.47
C LEU A 169 -16.56 -9.07 -0.63
N ALA A 170 -17.70 -9.22 0.05
CA ALA A 170 -18.76 -8.23 0.01
C ALA A 170 -18.31 -6.87 0.58
N TRP A 171 -17.57 -6.88 1.69
CA TRP A 171 -17.05 -5.65 2.29
C TRP A 171 -15.94 -5.00 1.48
N ARG A 172 -15.11 -5.79 0.79
CA ARG A 172 -14.13 -5.27 -0.18
C ARG A 172 -14.82 -4.49 -1.30
N ARG A 173 -15.89 -5.06 -1.86
CA ARG A 173 -16.71 -4.40 -2.89
C ARG A 173 -17.38 -3.12 -2.36
N GLU A 174 -17.96 -3.19 -1.16
CA GLU A 174 -18.57 -2.03 -0.49
C GLU A 174 -17.56 -0.88 -0.30
N ALA A 175 -16.31 -1.21 0.05
CA ALA A 175 -15.22 -0.25 0.19
C ALA A 175 -14.67 0.29 -1.15
N GLY A 176 -15.09 -0.28 -2.29
CA GLY A 176 -14.56 0.09 -3.61
C GLY A 176 -13.19 -0.51 -3.94
N LEU A 177 -12.79 -1.58 -3.26
CA LEU A 177 -11.59 -2.33 -3.63
C LEU A 177 -11.84 -3.15 -4.91
N PRO A 178 -10.88 -3.24 -5.84
CA PRO A 178 -10.98 -4.12 -7.00
C PRO A 178 -11.24 -5.57 -6.62
N ASP A 179 -12.18 -6.21 -7.31
CA ASP A 179 -12.46 -7.63 -7.13
C ASP A 179 -11.35 -8.52 -7.73
N ALA A 180 -10.62 -8.03 -8.74
CA ALA A 180 -9.56 -8.78 -9.43
C ALA A 180 -8.28 -7.93 -9.66
N PRO A 181 -7.08 -8.54 -9.61
CA PRO A 181 -6.83 -9.93 -9.21
C PRO A 181 -6.82 -10.11 -7.68
N LEU A 182 -7.07 -11.33 -7.22
CA LEU A 182 -6.92 -11.71 -5.81
C LEU A 182 -5.57 -12.37 -5.57
N TRP A 183 -4.85 -11.93 -4.53
CA TRP A 183 -3.52 -12.41 -4.16
C TRP A 183 -3.59 -13.27 -2.89
N LEU A 184 -3.18 -14.53 -2.98
CA LEU A 184 -3.21 -15.49 -1.87
C LEU A 184 -1.76 -15.76 -1.41
N ALA A 185 -1.43 -15.53 -0.14
CA ALA A 185 -0.09 -15.73 0.42
C ALA A 185 0.21 -17.19 0.84
N ASP A 186 -0.82 -17.96 1.13
CA ASP A 186 -0.81 -19.41 1.28
C ASP A 186 -2.26 -19.88 1.05
N PRO A 187 -2.53 -20.82 0.13
CA PRO A 187 -3.88 -21.31 -0.10
C PRO A 187 -4.54 -21.98 1.12
N LEU A 188 -3.82 -22.21 2.23
CA LEU A 188 -4.38 -22.76 3.46
C LEU A 188 -4.38 -21.81 4.66
N THR A 189 -3.76 -20.61 4.61
CA THR A 189 -3.65 -19.80 5.82
C THR A 189 -3.65 -18.27 5.60
N VAL A 190 -4.70 -17.62 6.14
CA VAL A 190 -4.81 -16.25 6.69
C VAL A 190 -4.40 -15.08 5.76
N PRO A 191 -5.07 -13.92 5.81
CA PRO A 191 -4.60 -12.67 5.17
C PRO A 191 -3.30 -12.09 5.80
N ALA A 192 -2.41 -12.92 6.29
CA ALA A 192 -1.14 -12.60 6.91
C ALA A 192 0.00 -13.35 6.23
N TRP A 193 1.18 -12.74 6.16
CA TRP A 193 2.40 -13.50 5.94
C TRP A 193 2.71 -14.28 7.22
N ARG A 194 2.51 -15.61 7.25
CA ARG A 194 3.03 -16.43 8.35
C ARG A 194 4.55 -16.34 8.33
N SER A 195 5.12 -15.59 9.28
CA SER A 195 6.55 -15.70 9.58
C SER A 195 6.80 -17.10 10.14
N ALA A 196 7.68 -17.84 9.46
CA ALA A 196 8.11 -19.22 9.72
C ALA A 196 7.22 -20.32 9.11
N ALA A 197 7.59 -20.75 7.90
CA ALA A 197 7.69 -22.20 7.69
C ALA A 197 8.70 -22.73 8.73
N PRO A 198 8.42 -23.85 9.42
CA PRO A 198 9.43 -24.48 10.28
C PRO A 198 10.72 -24.66 9.49
N ALA A 199 11.87 -24.46 10.15
CA ALA A 199 13.16 -24.82 9.57
C ALA A 199 13.19 -26.34 9.33
N GLY A 200 12.80 -26.75 8.12
CA GLY A 200 12.64 -28.14 7.70
C GLY A 200 11.94 -28.16 6.36
N ARG A 201 12.48 -28.92 5.40
CA ARG A 201 12.03 -29.10 4.00
C ARG A 201 10.59 -28.63 3.72
N ALA A 202 10.43 -27.71 2.78
CA ALA A 202 9.13 -27.38 2.21
C ALA A 202 8.40 -28.68 1.81
N ALA A 203 7.22 -28.91 2.36
CA ALA A 203 6.35 -29.97 1.88
C ALA A 203 6.05 -29.71 0.40
N ALA A 204 5.97 -30.76 -0.42
CA ALA A 204 5.53 -30.62 -1.80
C ALA A 204 4.16 -29.90 -1.84
N PRO A 205 3.91 -29.03 -2.84
CA PRO A 205 2.65 -28.29 -2.90
C PRO A 205 1.46 -29.24 -3.04
N ASP A 206 0.42 -29.06 -2.22
CA ASP A 206 -0.86 -29.78 -2.32
C ASP A 206 -1.72 -29.21 -3.45
N LEU A 207 -1.36 -29.52 -4.70
CA LEU A 207 -2.04 -28.99 -5.87
C LEU A 207 -3.52 -29.39 -5.93
N ALA A 208 -3.92 -30.50 -5.31
CA ALA A 208 -5.32 -30.93 -5.25
C ALA A 208 -6.11 -30.04 -4.28
N GLY A 209 -5.58 -29.80 -3.07
CA GLY A 209 -6.15 -28.84 -2.13
C GLY A 209 -6.22 -27.44 -2.72
N TRP A 210 -5.15 -26.99 -3.40
CA TRP A 210 -5.12 -25.68 -4.04
C TRP A 210 -6.16 -25.56 -5.15
N ALA A 211 -6.43 -26.63 -5.89
CA ALA A 211 -7.44 -26.63 -6.94
C ALA A 211 -8.85 -26.51 -6.36
N SER A 212 -9.11 -27.17 -5.22
CA SER A 212 -10.36 -27.03 -4.46
C SER A 212 -10.55 -25.58 -3.99
N ILE A 213 -9.51 -24.99 -3.39
CA ILE A 213 -9.53 -23.59 -2.95
C ILE A 213 -9.72 -22.62 -4.12
N ALA A 214 -9.03 -22.83 -5.25
CA ALA A 214 -9.20 -22.02 -6.45
C ALA A 214 -10.63 -22.11 -6.99
N ALA A 215 -11.27 -23.27 -6.94
CA ALA A 215 -12.67 -23.44 -7.35
C ALA A 215 -13.64 -22.69 -6.41
N VAL A 216 -13.41 -22.74 -5.10
CA VAL A 216 -14.20 -21.96 -4.11
C VAL A 216 -14.01 -20.47 -4.33
N ALA A 217 -12.76 -20.02 -4.43
CA ALA A 217 -12.42 -18.62 -4.68
C ALA A 217 -13.05 -18.12 -5.97
N ALA A 218 -12.94 -18.86 -7.07
CA ALA A 218 -13.52 -18.47 -8.35
C ALA A 218 -15.04 -18.39 -8.30
N ARG A 219 -15.71 -19.30 -7.57
CA ARG A 219 -17.16 -19.27 -7.39
C ARG A 219 -17.62 -18.05 -6.57
N LEU A 220 -16.91 -17.72 -5.48
CA LEU A 220 -17.29 -16.61 -4.60
C LEU A 220 -16.91 -15.24 -5.19
N ALA A 221 -15.77 -15.16 -5.87
CA ALA A 221 -15.28 -13.93 -6.49
C ALA A 221 -15.94 -13.65 -7.85
N GLY A 222 -16.39 -14.69 -8.57
CA GLY A 222 -17.01 -14.57 -9.89
C GLY A 222 -16.02 -14.53 -11.05
N HIS A 223 -14.72 -14.73 -10.80
CA HIS A 223 -13.66 -14.74 -11.81
C HIS A 223 -12.52 -15.69 -11.42
N ARG A 224 -11.57 -15.94 -12.34
CA ARG A 224 -10.42 -16.83 -12.12
C ARG A 224 -9.06 -16.12 -12.02
N GLU A 225 -9.05 -14.79 -12.01
CA GLU A 225 -7.82 -14.00 -11.80
C GLU A 225 -7.30 -14.10 -10.35
N LEU A 226 -6.75 -15.27 -10.01
CA LEU A 226 -6.19 -15.59 -8.69
C LEU A 226 -4.68 -15.77 -8.81
N PHE A 227 -3.90 -15.14 -7.95
CA PHE A 227 -2.46 -15.38 -7.79
C PHE A 227 -2.23 -16.19 -6.52
N ILE A 228 -1.83 -17.45 -6.66
CA ILE A 228 -1.59 -18.38 -5.55
C ILE A 228 -0.09 -18.45 -5.26
N HIS A 229 0.28 -18.19 -4.01
CA HIS A 229 1.68 -18.17 -3.61
C HIS A 229 2.25 -19.59 -3.57
N LEU A 230 3.40 -19.77 -4.21
CA LEU A 230 4.22 -20.97 -4.14
C LEU A 230 5.34 -20.73 -3.10
N PRO A 231 5.33 -21.42 -1.95
CA PRO A 231 6.28 -21.18 -0.86
C PRO A 231 7.76 -21.30 -1.27
N ALA A 232 8.64 -20.50 -0.64
CA ALA A 232 10.08 -20.63 -0.86
C ALA A 232 10.62 -21.97 -0.31
N GLY A 233 11.61 -22.57 -0.97
CA GLY A 233 12.12 -23.90 -0.65
C GLY A 233 11.41 -25.04 -1.40
N SER A 234 10.31 -24.75 -2.09
CA SER A 234 9.85 -25.50 -3.24
C SER A 234 10.36 -24.84 -4.51
N GLU A 235 11.68 -24.70 -4.67
CA GLU A 235 12.23 -24.62 -6.02
C GLU A 235 11.74 -25.89 -6.70
N PRO A 236 10.76 -25.81 -7.61
CA PRO A 236 10.24 -27.00 -8.21
C PRO A 236 11.42 -27.67 -8.91
N PRO A 237 11.82 -28.89 -8.50
CA PRO A 237 12.67 -29.70 -9.35
C PRO A 237 11.97 -29.77 -10.71
N ALA A 238 12.68 -30.01 -11.83
CA ALA A 238 12.06 -30.15 -13.15
C ALA A 238 10.79 -31.03 -13.14
N ALA A 239 10.70 -32.00 -12.21
CA ALA A 239 9.54 -32.83 -11.91
C ALA A 239 8.22 -32.10 -11.55
N LEU A 240 8.27 -30.89 -10.99
CA LEU A 240 7.08 -30.11 -10.62
C LEU A 240 6.57 -29.20 -11.76
N ALA A 241 7.33 -29.00 -12.84
CA ALA A 241 6.91 -28.18 -13.97
C ALA A 241 5.61 -28.71 -14.62
N ALA A 242 5.54 -30.01 -14.93
CA ALA A 242 4.36 -30.63 -15.52
C ALA A 242 3.13 -30.62 -14.59
N PRO A 243 3.24 -31.01 -13.30
CA PRO A 243 2.15 -30.84 -12.33
C PRO A 243 1.64 -29.41 -12.21
N LEU A 244 2.52 -28.41 -12.14
CA LEU A 244 2.14 -27.00 -12.08
C LEU A 244 1.44 -26.54 -13.38
N ALA A 245 1.93 -26.96 -14.55
CA ALA A 245 1.28 -26.67 -15.83
C ALA A 245 -0.13 -27.28 -15.91
N SER A 246 -0.30 -28.54 -15.48
CA SER A 246 -1.60 -29.20 -15.39
C SER A 246 -2.55 -28.49 -14.43
N PHE A 247 -2.04 -28.09 -13.26
CA PHE A 247 -2.79 -27.31 -12.27
C PHE A 247 -3.28 -25.97 -12.85
N LYS A 248 -2.39 -25.19 -13.48
CA LYS A 248 -2.74 -23.91 -14.11
C LYS A 248 -3.78 -24.10 -15.21
N THR A 249 -3.63 -25.13 -16.04
CA THR A 249 -4.58 -25.44 -17.12
C THR A 249 -5.96 -25.80 -16.57
N ALA A 250 -6.02 -26.62 -15.52
CA ALA A 250 -7.28 -27.07 -14.93
C ALA A 250 -8.02 -25.94 -14.19
N THR A 251 -7.28 -25.07 -13.50
CA THR A 251 -7.88 -24.06 -12.61
C THR A 251 -7.98 -22.66 -13.22
N GLY A 252 -7.11 -22.33 -14.19
CA GLY A 252 -6.89 -20.98 -14.67
C GLY A 252 -6.15 -20.07 -13.69
N ALA A 253 -5.69 -20.60 -12.55
CA ALA A 253 -4.97 -19.82 -11.54
C ALA A 253 -3.58 -19.41 -12.02
N ARG A 254 -3.13 -18.25 -11.55
CA ARG A 254 -1.78 -17.72 -11.70
C ARG A 254 -0.95 -18.07 -10.46
N LEU A 255 0.35 -18.16 -10.63
CA LEU A 255 1.31 -18.49 -9.57
C LEU A 255 2.19 -17.29 -9.28
N TRP A 256 2.52 -17.08 -8.01
CA TRP A 256 3.53 -16.11 -7.61
C TRP A 256 4.42 -16.66 -6.52
N MET A 257 5.66 -16.17 -6.42
CA MET A 257 6.62 -16.67 -5.43
C MET A 257 7.74 -15.67 -5.15
N HIS A 258 8.52 -15.95 -4.12
CA HIS A 258 9.79 -15.27 -3.92
C HIS A 258 10.79 -15.60 -5.04
N GLY A 259 11.35 -14.59 -5.69
CA GLY A 259 12.29 -14.74 -6.80
C GLY A 259 13.71 -15.07 -6.33
N SER A 260 14.31 -16.10 -6.94
CA SER A 260 15.75 -16.38 -6.91
C SER A 260 16.29 -16.47 -8.34
N GLU A 261 17.61 -16.32 -8.55
CA GLU A 261 18.23 -16.55 -9.87
C GLU A 261 18.12 -18.01 -10.31
N ALA A 262 18.36 -18.96 -9.40
CA ALA A 262 18.27 -20.38 -9.68
C ALA A 262 16.89 -20.78 -10.21
N GLY A 263 15.82 -20.13 -9.71
CA GLY A 263 14.46 -20.40 -10.15
C GLY A 263 14.08 -19.87 -11.54
N ILE A 264 14.92 -19.05 -12.18
CA ILE A 264 14.61 -18.45 -13.49
C ILE A 264 14.64 -19.52 -14.59
N ASN A 265 15.67 -20.36 -14.62
CA ASN A 265 16.02 -21.11 -15.82
C ASN A 265 15.14 -22.35 -16.05
N ASP A 266 14.63 -22.98 -14.99
CA ASP A 266 14.02 -24.30 -15.10
C ASP A 266 12.48 -24.25 -15.18
N TYR A 267 11.86 -23.22 -14.58
CA TYR A 267 10.39 -23.13 -14.44
C TYR A 267 9.86 -21.69 -14.43
N GLY A 268 10.71 -20.69 -14.65
CA GLY A 268 10.34 -19.28 -14.58
C GLY A 268 9.18 -18.87 -15.50
N TYR A 269 8.96 -19.62 -16.58
CA TYR A 269 7.87 -19.44 -17.54
C TYR A 269 6.49 -19.88 -17.01
N LEU A 270 6.44 -20.62 -15.89
CA LEU A 270 5.19 -21.02 -15.23
C LEU A 270 4.72 -20.01 -14.18
N ILE A 271 5.58 -19.08 -13.77
CA ILE A 271 5.33 -18.15 -12.68
C ILE A 271 4.87 -16.80 -13.23
N ASP A 272 3.69 -16.35 -12.83
CA ASP A 272 3.05 -15.14 -13.34
C ASP A 272 3.46 -13.89 -12.56
N ALA A 273 3.99 -14.03 -11.34
CA ALA A 273 4.59 -12.92 -10.60
C ALA A 273 5.77 -13.36 -9.70
N HIS A 274 6.85 -12.58 -9.70
CA HIS A 274 8.03 -12.84 -8.88
C HIS A 274 8.23 -11.69 -7.88
N GLN A 275 8.30 -12.02 -6.59
CA GLN A 275 8.57 -11.06 -5.53
C GLN A 275 10.05 -11.07 -5.15
N TYR A 276 10.73 -9.94 -5.21
CA TYR A 276 12.15 -9.85 -4.84
C TYR A 276 12.33 -9.11 -3.51
N GLY A 277 12.91 -9.77 -2.51
CA GLY A 277 13.22 -9.15 -1.21
C GLY A 277 14.47 -8.27 -1.24
N ALA A 278 15.40 -8.54 -2.16
CA ALA A 278 16.57 -7.72 -2.43
C ALA A 278 16.45 -7.07 -3.84
N PRO A 279 17.15 -5.95 -4.12
CA PRO A 279 17.12 -5.33 -5.42
C PRO A 279 17.48 -6.29 -6.56
N ALA A 280 16.52 -6.55 -7.44
CA ALA A 280 16.76 -7.26 -8.70
C ALA A 280 17.57 -6.40 -9.68
N THR A 281 18.41 -7.04 -10.48
CA THR A 281 19.14 -6.37 -11.56
C THR A 281 18.20 -6.00 -12.71
N PRO A 282 18.53 -4.99 -13.54
CA PRO A 282 17.73 -4.66 -14.72
C PRO A 282 17.49 -5.85 -15.65
N ARG A 283 18.50 -6.71 -15.82
CA ARG A 283 18.39 -7.93 -16.65
C ARG A 283 17.37 -8.93 -16.08
N GLN A 284 17.33 -9.10 -14.77
CA GLN A 284 16.35 -9.98 -14.12
C GLN A 284 14.93 -9.44 -14.35
N ILE A 285 14.72 -8.15 -14.11
CA ILE A 285 13.43 -7.48 -14.30
C ILE A 285 12.97 -7.62 -15.76
N GLU A 286 13.84 -7.28 -16.72
CA GLU A 286 13.53 -7.36 -18.15
C GLU A 286 13.22 -8.80 -18.59
N THR A 287 14.00 -9.78 -18.12
CA THR A 287 13.78 -11.20 -18.45
C THR A 287 12.39 -11.65 -18.01
N ARG A 288 11.96 -11.28 -16.79
CA ARG A 288 10.63 -11.61 -16.27
C ARG A 288 9.51 -10.93 -17.05
N GLN A 289 9.68 -9.66 -17.40
CA GLN A 289 8.68 -8.92 -18.17
C GLN A 289 8.51 -9.50 -19.58
N ARG A 290 9.62 -9.89 -20.23
CA ARG A 290 9.59 -10.48 -21.59
C ARG A 290 8.86 -11.82 -21.65
N VAL A 291 8.86 -12.60 -20.57
CA VAL A 291 8.07 -13.85 -20.48
C VAL A 291 6.63 -13.62 -19.98
N GLY A 292 6.24 -12.35 -19.77
CA GLY A 292 4.89 -11.94 -19.37
C GLY A 292 4.66 -11.88 -17.86
N SER A 293 5.63 -12.29 -17.04
CA SER A 293 5.52 -12.25 -15.58
C SER A 293 5.51 -10.82 -15.04
N ARG A 294 4.87 -10.63 -13.88
CA ARG A 294 4.99 -9.43 -13.05
C ARG A 294 6.24 -9.51 -12.16
N VAL A 295 6.83 -8.38 -11.83
CA VAL A 295 7.95 -8.26 -10.91
C VAL A 295 7.56 -7.37 -9.75
N ILE A 296 7.48 -7.94 -8.56
CA ILE A 296 6.98 -7.28 -7.36
C ILE A 296 8.14 -7.01 -6.41
N TRP A 297 8.19 -5.80 -5.87
CA TRP A 297 9.17 -5.40 -4.87
C TRP A 297 8.74 -5.86 -3.48
N GLY A 298 9.54 -6.73 -2.87
CA GLY A 298 9.34 -7.24 -1.51
C GLY A 298 10.11 -6.49 -0.42
N GLY A 299 10.98 -5.54 -0.79
CA GLY A 299 11.84 -4.83 0.15
C GLY A 299 11.23 -3.53 0.70
N THR A 300 9.91 -3.45 0.87
CA THR A 300 9.31 -2.35 1.65
C THR A 300 9.79 -2.41 3.10
N PRO A 301 9.73 -1.32 3.88
CA PRO A 301 10.05 -1.36 5.29
C PRO A 301 9.21 -2.40 6.03
N ALA A 302 9.77 -2.98 7.07
CA ALA A 302 8.96 -3.74 8.01
C ALA A 302 8.03 -2.74 8.76
N PRO A 303 6.74 -3.08 8.96
CA PRO A 303 5.86 -2.35 9.88
C PRO A 303 6.55 -2.17 11.25
N GLY A 304 6.36 -1.00 11.88
CA GLY A 304 7.15 -0.56 13.03
C GLY A 304 8.37 0.32 12.65
N VAL A 305 8.58 0.64 11.37
CA VAL A 305 9.46 1.75 10.97
C VAL A 305 8.62 3.03 10.94
N GLU A 306 8.95 3.99 11.80
CA GLU A 306 8.21 5.27 11.96
C GLU A 306 8.44 6.27 10.84
N ASN A 307 9.54 6.15 10.09
CA ASN A 307 9.99 7.22 9.22
C ASN A 307 9.14 7.28 7.93
N PRO A 308 8.30 8.31 7.74
CA PRO A 308 7.42 8.41 6.57
C PRO A 308 8.22 8.51 5.27
N GLU A 309 9.40 9.12 5.28
CA GLU A 309 10.22 9.29 4.09
C GLU A 309 10.65 7.93 3.50
N VAL A 310 10.99 6.97 4.36
CA VAL A 310 11.42 5.63 3.94
C VAL A 310 10.24 4.87 3.32
N TRP A 311 9.06 4.96 3.92
CA TRP A 311 7.83 4.36 3.37
C TRP A 311 7.49 4.96 2.02
N ARG A 312 7.44 6.29 1.91
CA ARG A 312 7.15 6.97 0.65
C ARG A 312 8.11 6.56 -0.47
N ARG A 313 9.40 6.49 -0.13
CA ARG A 313 10.47 6.13 -1.08
C ARG A 313 10.37 4.69 -1.57
N LEU A 314 10.25 3.73 -0.64
CA LEU A 314 10.36 2.30 -0.93
C LEU A 314 9.03 1.63 -1.31
N THR A 315 7.89 2.29 -1.10
CA THR A 315 6.57 1.86 -1.59
C THR A 315 6.20 2.50 -2.93
N GLY A 316 6.83 3.63 -3.28
CA GLY A 316 6.48 4.43 -4.47
C GLY A 316 7.56 4.46 -5.55
N LEU A 317 8.29 5.58 -5.64
CA LEU A 317 9.10 5.89 -6.82
C LEU A 317 10.36 5.03 -6.99
N VAL A 318 10.95 4.48 -5.93
CA VAL A 318 12.11 3.58 -6.09
C VAL A 318 11.73 2.33 -6.87
N PRO A 319 10.75 1.50 -6.42
CA PRO A 319 10.35 0.34 -7.21
C PRO A 319 9.78 0.73 -8.58
N TYR A 320 8.97 1.78 -8.67
CA TYR A 320 8.40 2.22 -9.94
C TYR A 320 9.48 2.57 -11.00
N LEU A 321 10.47 3.40 -10.64
CA LEU A 321 11.51 3.82 -11.59
C LEU A 321 12.46 2.69 -11.97
N ASN A 322 12.63 1.69 -11.10
CA ASN A 322 13.41 0.48 -11.36
C ASN A 322 12.64 -0.58 -12.15
N GLY A 323 11.39 -0.29 -12.56
CA GLY A 323 10.63 -1.14 -13.48
C GLY A 323 9.78 -2.21 -12.81
N TYR A 324 9.62 -2.21 -11.48
CA TYR A 324 8.72 -3.14 -10.81
C TYR A 324 7.25 -2.86 -11.18
N ASP A 325 6.44 -3.92 -11.20
CA ASP A 325 4.99 -3.90 -11.41
C ASP A 325 4.20 -3.56 -10.14
N GLY A 326 4.88 -3.49 -9.00
CA GLY A 326 4.22 -3.30 -7.72
C GLY A 326 5.14 -3.54 -6.54
N VAL A 327 4.55 -3.51 -5.34
CA VAL A 327 5.19 -3.76 -4.06
C VAL A 327 4.34 -4.70 -3.21
N THR A 328 4.95 -5.31 -2.21
CA THR A 328 4.25 -5.99 -1.11
C THR A 328 4.54 -5.29 0.20
N ILE A 329 3.52 -4.97 0.98
CA ILE A 329 3.63 -4.50 2.36
C ILE A 329 3.35 -5.67 3.29
N ALA A 330 4.31 -5.98 4.16
CA ALA A 330 4.33 -7.23 4.93
C ALA A 330 3.36 -7.27 6.13
N GLY A 331 2.69 -6.17 6.47
CA GLY A 331 1.76 -6.12 7.58
C GLY A 331 1.03 -4.77 7.67
N PHE A 332 -0.24 -4.81 8.05
CA PHE A 332 -1.05 -3.62 8.35
C PHE A 332 -1.05 -3.32 9.85
N SER A 333 -1.30 -4.34 10.66
CA SER A 333 -1.19 -4.32 12.13
C SER A 333 -0.55 -5.61 12.61
N GLU A 334 0.15 -5.56 13.74
CA GLU A 334 0.51 -6.79 14.45
C GLU A 334 -0.74 -7.47 15.02
N ALA A 335 -0.74 -8.81 15.02
CA ALA A 335 -1.89 -9.61 15.46
C ALA A 335 -1.93 -9.84 16.98
N GLU A 336 -0.77 -10.03 17.62
CA GLU A 336 -0.71 -10.42 19.04
C GLU A 336 -0.71 -9.20 19.94
N HIS A 337 0.31 -8.33 19.83
CA HIS A 337 0.48 -7.20 20.75
C HIS A 337 0.68 -5.87 20.02
N PRO A 338 -0.31 -5.41 19.22
CA PRO A 338 -0.19 -4.23 18.37
C PRO A 338 0.15 -2.93 19.11
N TRP A 339 -0.22 -2.84 20.39
CA TRP A 339 0.02 -1.68 21.25
C TRP A 339 1.14 -1.87 22.27
N SER A 340 1.79 -3.05 22.31
CA SER A 340 2.86 -3.28 23.29
C SER A 340 4.20 -2.80 22.74
N ASP A 341 4.84 -1.91 23.48
CA ASP A 341 6.19 -1.42 23.15
C ASP A 341 7.28 -2.46 23.47
N THR A 342 6.98 -3.44 24.33
CA THR A 342 7.97 -4.37 24.90
C THR A 342 7.71 -5.85 24.57
N ALA A 343 6.57 -6.21 23.98
CA ALA A 343 6.21 -7.62 23.72
C ALA A 343 7.24 -8.38 22.86
N ARG A 344 8.02 -7.68 22.03
CA ARG A 344 9.08 -8.30 21.21
C ARG A 344 10.49 -8.07 21.79
N GLY A 345 10.60 -7.84 23.10
CA GLY A 345 11.85 -7.62 23.81
C GLY A 345 12.41 -6.21 23.60
N PHE A 346 13.17 -6.02 22.51
CA PHE A 346 13.90 -4.77 22.25
C PHE A 346 13.30 -3.92 21.11
N THR A 347 12.28 -4.43 20.43
CA THR A 347 11.60 -3.71 19.35
C THR A 347 10.13 -3.53 19.70
N ARG A 348 9.60 -2.33 19.42
CA ARG A 348 8.15 -2.07 19.49
C ARG A 348 7.36 -2.96 18.53
N SER A 349 6.04 -2.94 18.69
CA SER A 349 5.10 -3.63 17.81
C SER A 349 5.35 -3.34 16.32
N ARG A 350 5.16 -4.37 15.48
CA ARG A 350 5.25 -4.26 14.02
C ARG A 350 3.90 -3.85 13.42
N SER A 351 3.46 -2.65 13.76
CA SER A 351 2.19 -2.09 13.29
C SER A 351 2.45 -0.90 12.36
N LEU A 352 1.71 -0.85 11.24
CA LEU A 352 1.67 0.31 10.34
C LEU A 352 0.47 1.21 10.68
N VAL A 353 -0.60 0.60 11.19
CA VAL A 353 -1.73 1.23 11.87
C VAL A 353 -2.03 0.47 13.16
N TYR A 354 -2.70 1.12 14.11
CA TYR A 354 -2.92 0.56 15.45
C TYR A 354 -4.41 0.29 15.72
N PRO A 355 -4.84 -0.96 15.93
CA PRO A 355 -6.24 -1.34 16.00
C PRO A 355 -6.90 -0.90 17.30
N THR A 356 -8.07 -0.29 17.23
CA THR A 356 -8.93 0.01 18.38
C THR A 356 -10.10 -0.99 18.44
N THR A 357 -11.03 -0.79 19.35
CA THR A 357 -12.18 -1.69 19.55
C THR A 357 -12.91 -1.99 18.24
N SER A 358 -13.29 -0.97 17.45
CA SER A 358 -14.01 -1.13 16.18
C SER A 358 -13.28 -0.56 14.96
N GLY A 359 -12.11 0.05 15.12
CA GLY A 359 -11.34 0.69 14.05
C GLY A 359 -9.83 0.57 14.21
N TRP A 360 -9.10 1.61 13.77
CA TRP A 360 -7.66 1.77 14.02
C TRP A 360 -7.29 3.26 14.02
N ILE A 361 -6.09 3.52 14.53
CA ILE A 361 -5.40 4.79 14.49
C ILE A 361 -4.40 4.76 13.34
N GLY A 362 -4.50 5.75 12.46
CA GLY A 362 -3.54 5.96 11.37
C GLY A 362 -2.18 6.45 11.87
N THR A 363 -1.17 6.37 11.03
CA THR A 363 0.18 6.85 11.33
C THR A 363 0.73 7.72 10.22
N LEU A 364 1.76 8.52 10.52
CA LEU A 364 2.54 9.23 9.50
C LEU A 364 3.12 8.28 8.44
N ALA A 365 3.52 7.07 8.83
CA ALA A 365 4.01 6.04 7.92
C ALA A 365 2.90 5.55 6.97
N TRP A 366 1.67 5.41 7.46
CA TRP A 366 0.52 5.02 6.64
C TRP A 366 0.12 6.11 5.63
N GLU A 367 0.11 7.37 6.06
CA GLU A 367 -0.09 8.51 5.14
C GLU A 367 1.02 8.60 4.08
N ALA A 368 2.26 8.25 4.45
CA ALA A 368 3.35 8.17 3.49
C ALA A 368 3.16 7.08 2.43
N VAL A 369 2.50 5.97 2.76
CA VAL A 369 2.12 4.95 1.77
C VAL A 369 1.12 5.51 0.75
N ARG A 370 0.10 6.27 1.20
CA ARG A 370 -0.83 6.97 0.29
C ARG A 370 -0.08 7.95 -0.62
N GLU A 371 0.80 8.77 -0.04
CA GLU A 371 1.62 9.71 -0.82
C GLU A 371 2.56 9.01 -1.82
N ALA A 372 3.09 7.84 -1.47
CA ALA A 372 3.91 7.03 -2.37
C ALA A 372 3.14 6.61 -3.62
N ILE A 373 1.86 6.26 -3.46
CA ILE A 373 1.00 5.82 -4.55
C ILE A 373 0.61 7.02 -5.42
N ASP A 374 0.33 8.17 -4.82
CA ASP A 374 0.09 9.41 -5.56
C ASP A 374 1.34 9.88 -6.34
N ASP A 375 2.56 9.64 -5.83
CA ASP A 375 3.78 9.81 -6.62
C ASP A 375 3.77 8.92 -7.86
N VAL A 376 3.47 7.62 -7.71
CA VAL A 376 3.40 6.68 -8.84
C VAL A 376 2.33 7.11 -9.85
N ARG A 377 1.17 7.58 -9.40
CA ARG A 377 0.10 8.09 -10.27
C ARG A 377 0.51 9.35 -11.03
N THR A 378 1.23 10.26 -10.37
CA THR A 378 1.82 11.45 -10.99
C THR A 378 2.79 11.04 -12.11
N PHE A 379 3.69 10.10 -11.82
CA PHE A 379 4.65 9.62 -12.82
C PHE A 379 4.00 8.77 -13.92
N THR A 380 2.89 8.10 -13.63
CA THR A 380 2.06 7.41 -14.62
C THR A 380 1.49 8.41 -15.64
N LEU A 381 0.90 9.52 -15.17
CA LEU A 381 0.40 10.58 -16.05
C LEU A 381 1.52 11.17 -16.91
N LEU A 382 2.69 11.43 -16.31
CA LEU A 382 3.86 11.90 -17.06
C LEU A 382 4.25 10.92 -18.16
N ASN A 383 4.29 9.62 -17.86
CA ASN A 383 4.65 8.58 -18.82
C ASN A 383 3.64 8.49 -19.98
N ASP A 384 2.33 8.61 -19.72
CA ASP A 384 1.30 8.66 -20.76
C ASP A 384 1.49 9.87 -21.68
N LEU A 385 1.71 11.06 -21.11
CA LEU A 385 1.90 12.28 -21.88
C LEU A 385 3.18 12.22 -22.72
N ILE A 386 4.25 11.63 -22.19
CA ILE A 386 5.47 11.33 -22.95
C ILE A 386 5.15 10.46 -24.16
N ALA A 387 4.36 9.40 -23.99
CA ALA A 387 3.97 8.50 -25.08
C ALA A 387 3.13 9.23 -26.13
N GLN A 388 2.13 10.01 -25.70
CA GLN A 388 1.29 10.82 -26.59
C GLN A 388 2.12 11.83 -27.40
N CYS A 389 2.99 12.61 -26.75
CA CYS A 389 3.85 13.58 -27.43
C CYS A 389 4.77 12.89 -28.45
N ARG A 390 5.31 11.71 -28.14
CA ARG A 390 6.21 10.97 -29.05
C ARG A 390 5.49 10.39 -30.26
N ALA A 391 4.18 10.16 -30.16
CA ALA A 391 3.32 9.71 -31.25
C ALA A 391 2.70 10.87 -32.05
N ALA A 392 2.88 12.12 -31.62
CA ALA A 392 2.30 13.29 -32.26
C ALA A 392 2.88 13.53 -33.67
N PRO A 393 2.09 14.12 -34.60
CA PRO A 393 2.55 14.43 -35.95
C PRO A 393 3.56 15.60 -36.00
N GLU A 394 3.49 16.54 -35.06
CA GLU A 394 4.33 17.74 -35.03
C GLU A 394 5.71 17.47 -34.41
N ARG A 395 6.78 17.79 -35.14
CA ARG A 395 8.16 17.44 -34.73
C ARG A 395 8.58 18.10 -33.41
N LEU A 396 8.13 19.34 -33.17
CA LEU A 396 8.44 20.05 -31.93
C LEU A 396 7.79 19.40 -30.70
N VAL A 397 6.56 18.89 -30.83
CA VAL A 397 5.88 18.16 -29.75
C VAL A 397 6.59 16.83 -29.48
N VAL A 398 7.02 16.11 -30.52
CA VAL A 398 7.83 14.89 -30.39
C VAL A 398 9.14 15.16 -29.65
N ILE A 399 9.82 16.27 -29.95
CA ILE A 399 11.06 16.68 -29.27
C ILE A 399 10.80 16.91 -27.78
N GLU A 400 9.71 17.60 -27.41
CA GLU A 400 9.36 17.80 -26.00
C GLU A 400 9.09 16.48 -25.27
N GLY A 401 8.36 15.55 -25.89
CA GLY A 401 8.17 14.19 -25.35
C GLY A 401 9.50 13.45 -25.13
N ARG A 402 10.45 13.57 -26.07
CA ARG A 402 11.80 12.97 -25.92
C ARG A 402 12.61 13.61 -24.80
N ARG A 403 12.52 14.94 -24.60
CA ARG A 403 13.19 15.65 -23.51
C ARG A 403 12.67 15.19 -22.15
N ALA A 404 11.36 15.08 -22.00
CA ALA A 404 10.73 14.57 -20.80
C ALA A 404 11.11 13.10 -20.54
N ALA A 405 11.14 12.26 -21.58
CA ALA A 405 11.60 10.87 -21.46
C ALA A 405 13.05 10.77 -20.98
N LEU A 406 13.95 11.62 -21.50
CA LEU A 406 15.34 11.68 -21.05
C LEU A 406 15.45 12.11 -19.59
N TRP A 407 14.69 13.12 -19.16
CA TRP A 407 14.64 13.53 -17.76
C TRP A 407 14.15 12.39 -16.86
N LEU A 408 13.04 11.74 -17.23
CA LEU A 408 12.47 10.63 -16.47
C LEU A 408 13.42 9.42 -16.40
N HIS A 409 14.21 9.17 -17.44
CA HIS A 409 15.22 8.11 -17.44
C HIS A 409 16.37 8.39 -16.46
N ARG A 410 16.69 9.67 -16.22
CA ARG A 410 17.76 10.10 -15.30
C ARG A 410 17.28 10.36 -13.88
N ALA A 411 15.98 10.23 -13.60
CA ALA A 411 15.44 10.44 -12.27
C ALA A 411 15.94 9.36 -11.30
N GLU A 412 16.57 9.78 -10.19
CA GLU A 412 17.11 8.89 -9.16
C GLU A 412 16.32 9.02 -7.85
N ALA A 413 15.13 8.38 -7.80
CA ALA A 413 14.29 8.39 -6.60
C ALA A 413 14.91 7.70 -5.39
N ALA A 414 16.09 7.07 -5.48
CA ALA A 414 16.80 6.55 -4.32
C ALA A 414 17.55 7.64 -3.53
N ARG A 415 17.86 8.77 -4.18
CA ARG A 415 18.71 9.84 -3.62
C ARG A 415 18.04 11.21 -3.63
N ALA A 416 17.10 11.43 -4.54
CA ALA A 416 16.41 12.71 -4.68
C ALA A 416 15.54 13.04 -3.46
N ASN A 417 15.32 14.33 -3.24
CA ASN A 417 14.18 14.81 -2.46
C ASN A 417 12.89 14.50 -3.23
N LEU A 418 11.96 13.76 -2.62
CA LEU A 418 10.77 13.27 -3.32
C LEU A 418 9.75 14.39 -3.61
N ASP A 419 9.69 15.44 -2.79
CA ASP A 419 8.83 16.60 -3.05
C ASP A 419 9.31 17.38 -4.27
N THR A 420 10.62 17.65 -4.33
CA THR A 420 11.23 18.29 -5.51
C THR A 420 11.02 17.44 -6.76
N LEU A 421 11.23 16.12 -6.66
CA LEU A 421 11.05 15.20 -7.79
C LEU A 421 9.60 15.16 -8.29
N ARG A 422 8.60 15.21 -7.38
CA ARG A 422 7.18 15.33 -7.74
C ARG A 422 6.89 16.68 -8.40
N LEU A 423 7.42 17.78 -7.87
CA LEU A 423 7.23 19.12 -8.45
C LEU A 423 7.82 19.23 -9.87
N ASP A 424 9.00 18.64 -10.09
CA ASP A 424 9.60 18.57 -11.42
C ASP A 424 8.75 17.75 -12.40
N ALA A 425 8.20 16.61 -11.95
CA ALA A 425 7.27 15.81 -12.74
C ALA A 425 6.00 16.60 -13.10
N ILE A 426 5.44 17.33 -12.14
CA ILE A 426 4.29 18.23 -12.37
C ILE A 426 4.62 19.30 -13.41
N ALA A 427 5.80 19.92 -13.32
CA ALA A 427 6.24 20.92 -14.30
C ALA A 427 6.32 20.32 -15.72
N TRP A 428 6.83 19.09 -15.85
CA TRP A 428 6.81 18.36 -17.11
C TRP A 428 5.39 18.04 -17.60
N ILE A 429 4.50 17.58 -16.72
CA ILE A 429 3.10 17.29 -17.06
C ILE A 429 2.43 18.54 -17.65
N LEU A 430 2.55 19.69 -16.97
CA LEU A 430 1.98 20.95 -17.45
C LEU A 430 2.56 21.35 -18.81
N LYS A 431 3.87 21.20 -19.00
CA LYS A 431 4.55 21.53 -20.25
C LYS A 431 4.10 20.64 -21.41
N LEU A 432 4.01 19.32 -21.20
CA LEU A 432 3.60 18.37 -22.24
C LEU A 432 2.13 18.56 -22.62
N ARG A 433 1.25 18.81 -21.63
CA ARG A 433 -0.15 19.17 -21.89
C ARG A 433 -0.27 20.44 -22.74
N ALA A 434 0.49 21.48 -22.39
CA ALA A 434 0.50 22.71 -23.18
C ALA A 434 0.99 22.47 -24.62
N ALA A 435 2.02 21.64 -24.81
CA ALA A 435 2.49 21.28 -26.14
C ALA A 435 1.44 20.51 -26.96
N LEU A 436 0.73 19.57 -26.35
CA LEU A 436 -0.35 18.81 -27.02
C LEU A 436 -1.54 19.70 -27.39
N ALA A 437 -1.93 20.65 -26.54
CA ALA A 437 -3.02 21.59 -26.83
C ALA A 437 -2.75 22.48 -28.06
N THR A 438 -1.47 22.69 -28.44
CA THR A 438 -1.14 23.42 -29.68
C THR A 438 -1.50 22.65 -30.96
N LEU A 439 -1.79 21.35 -30.85
CA LEU A 439 -2.24 20.53 -31.97
C LEU A 439 -3.75 20.69 -32.18
N GLU A 440 -4.53 20.66 -31.09
CA GLU A 440 -5.99 20.81 -31.11
C GLU A 440 -6.39 22.18 -31.72
N THR A 441 -5.65 23.23 -31.37
CA THR A 441 -5.88 24.59 -31.91
C THR A 441 -5.49 24.78 -33.38
N LYS A 442 -4.73 23.85 -33.97
CA LYS A 442 -4.41 23.87 -35.42
C LYS A 442 -5.41 23.06 -36.25
N GLU A 443 -6.24 22.22 -35.62
CA GLU A 443 -7.25 21.39 -36.30
C GLU A 443 -8.62 22.06 -36.40
N GLU A 444 -8.85 23.20 -35.74
CA GLU A 444 -10.03 24.04 -35.98
C GLU A 444 -9.77 25.01 -37.16
N PRO A 445 -10.54 24.91 -38.26
CA PRO A 445 -10.34 25.69 -39.49
C PRO A 445 -10.73 27.16 -39.40
#